data_AF-A0A327VZR8-F1
#
_entry.id   AF-A0A327VZR8-F1
#
_cell.length_a   1.000
_cell.length_b   1.000
_cell.length_c   1.000
_cell.angle_alpha   90.00
_cell.angle_beta   90.00
_cell.angle_gamma   90.00
#
_symmetry.space_group_name_H-M   'P 1'
#
loop_
_entity.id
_entity.type
_entity.pdbx_description
1 polymer ?
#
loop_
_entity_poly.entity_id
_entity_poly.type
_entity_poly.pdbx_seq_one_letter_code
_entity_poly.pdbx_strand_id
1 'polypeptide(L)' 'MSEDEPQHAGLLGVEMRSVPLDDGSVVTIVCDAGLSAEEARARAQSVAQDNRRP' A
#
# COMPACT_ATOMS: atom_id res chain seq x y z
N MET A 1 -9.43 29.80 -6.12
CA MET A 1 -9.19 29.00 -4.90
C MET A 1 -8.68 27.66 -5.40
N SER A 2 -7.49 27.27 -4.97
CA SER A 2 -6.80 26.09 -5.48
C SER A 2 -7.40 24.83 -4.87
N GLU A 3 -8.20 24.11 -5.65
CA GLU A 3 -8.63 22.76 -5.31
C GLU A 3 -7.47 21.83 -5.73
N ASP A 4 -6.58 21.58 -4.76
CA ASP A 4 -5.56 20.54 -4.84
C ASP A 4 -6.31 19.19 -4.76
N GLU A 5 -6.86 18.74 -5.89
CA GLU A 5 -7.33 17.36 -6.04
C GLU A 5 -6.13 16.44 -5.81
N PRO A 6 -6.13 15.56 -4.79
CA PRO A 6 -5.09 14.55 -4.71
C PRO A 6 -5.27 13.63 -5.93
N GLN A 7 -4.39 13.79 -6.91
CA GLN A 7 -4.30 13.02 -8.15
C GLN A 7 -3.87 11.56 -7.87
N HIS A 8 -4.52 10.87 -6.94
CA HIS A 8 -4.24 9.49 -6.57
C HIS A 8 -5.36 8.51 -6.94
N ALA A 9 -6.33 8.94 -7.76
CA ALA A 9 -7.33 8.06 -8.34
C ALA A 9 -7.00 7.78 -9.82
N GLY A 10 -5.87 7.11 -10.06
CA GLY A 10 -5.50 6.66 -11.40
C GLY A 10 -6.41 5.51 -11.86
N LEU A 11 -7.55 5.84 -12.47
CA LEU A 11 -8.39 5.08 -13.44
C LEU A 11 -8.74 3.58 -13.21
N LEU A 12 -8.21 2.90 -12.19
CA LEU A 12 -8.30 1.44 -12.00
C LEU A 12 -8.71 1.02 -10.58
N GLY A 13 -9.13 1.97 -9.74
CA GLY A 13 -9.51 1.67 -8.36
C GLY A 13 -8.36 1.18 -7.48
N VAL A 14 -7.11 1.33 -7.93
CA VAL A 14 -5.89 0.97 -7.20
C VAL A 14 -5.09 2.21 -6.81
N GLU A 15 -4.48 2.17 -5.64
CA GLU A 15 -3.60 3.20 -5.07
C GLU A 15 -2.26 2.58 -4.63
N MET A 16 -1.24 3.42 -4.49
CA MET A 16 0.01 3.04 -3.83
C MET A 16 -0.06 3.42 -2.36
N ARG A 17 0.13 2.44 -1.48
CA ARG A 17 0.08 2.65 -0.03
C ARG A 17 1.36 2.20 0.63
N SER A 18 1.94 3.09 1.45
CA SER A 18 3.07 2.76 2.31
C SER A 18 2.56 2.17 3.62
N VAL A 19 2.94 0.94 3.91
CA VAL A 19 2.48 0.19 5.08
C VAL A 19 3.68 -0.09 6.00
N PRO A 20 3.70 0.47 7.23
CA PRO A 20 4.69 0.12 8.23
C PRO A 20 4.38 -1.28 8.80
N LEU A 21 5.43 -2.10 8.91
CA LEU A 21 5.38 -3.44 9.50
C LEU A 21 5.96 -3.43 10.92
N ASP A 22 5.65 -4.48 11.69
CA ASP A 22 6.06 -4.61 13.10
C ASP A 22 7.57 -4.79 13.30
N ASP A 23 8.30 -5.16 12.24
CA ASP A 23 9.76 -5.24 12.24
C ASP A 23 10.45 -3.87 11.99
N GLY A 24 9.66 -2.80 11.89
CA GLY A 24 10.14 -1.44 11.61
C GLY A 24 10.36 -1.14 10.11
N SER A 25 10.13 -2.11 9.22
CA SER A 25 10.22 -1.90 7.77
C SER A 25 8.99 -1.16 7.26
N VAL A 26 9.16 -0.37 6.19
CA VAL A 26 8.05 0.23 5.45
C VAL A 26 8.00 -0.38 4.06
N VAL A 27 6.86 -0.98 3.71
CA VAL A 27 6.65 -1.61 2.41
C VAL A 27 5.65 -0.78 1.62
N THR A 28 6.00 -0.42 0.39
CA THR A 28 5.05 0.20 -0.52
C THR A 28 4.38 -0.89 -1.35
N ILE A 29 3.06 -0.98 -1.27
CA ILE A 29 2.26 -1.91 -2.06
C ILE A 29 1.30 -1.15 -2.98
N VAL A 30 1.00 -1.74 -4.12
CA VAL A 30 -0.14 -1.34 -4.96
C VAL A 30 -1.34 -2.17 -4.52
N CYS A 31 -2.41 -1.51 -4.06
CA CYS A 31 -3.63 -2.16 -3.58
C CYS A 31 -4.88 -1.40 -4.01
N ASP A 32 -6.04 -2.05 -4.00
CA ASP A 32 -7.31 -1.38 -4.24
C ASP A 32 -7.55 -0.25 -3.23
N ALA A 33 -8.12 0.86 -3.68
CA ALA A 33 -8.37 2.04 -2.85
C ALA A 33 -9.34 1.78 -1.69
N GLY A 34 -10.21 0.77 -1.86
CA GLY A 34 -11.12 0.28 -0.83
C GLY A 34 -10.53 -0.79 0.10
N LEU A 35 -9.25 -1.17 -0.06
CA LEU A 35 -8.65 -2.24 0.72
C LEU A 35 -8.50 -1.84 2.19
N SER A 36 -8.97 -2.70 3.09
CA SER A 36 -8.90 -2.49 4.54
C SER A 36 -7.44 -2.38 5.01
N ALA A 37 -7.20 -1.64 6.09
CA ALA A 37 -5.86 -1.50 6.66
C ALA A 37 -5.26 -2.85 7.11
N GLU A 38 -6.08 -3.78 7.61
CA GLU A 38 -5.67 -5.14 7.99
C GLU A 38 -5.21 -5.97 6.79
N GLU A 39 -6.00 -5.95 5.71
CA GLU A 39 -5.66 -6.65 4.46
C GLU A 39 -4.40 -6.06 3.80
N ALA A 40 -4.27 -4.72 3.80
CA ALA A 40 -3.09 -4.04 3.33
C ALA A 40 -1.83 -4.45 4.12
N ARG A 41 -1.95 -4.59 5.45
CA ARG A 41 -0.87 -5.11 6.32
C ARG A 41 -0.52 -6.55 6.00
N ALA A 42 -1.50 -7.44 5.90
CA ALA A 42 -1.26 -8.84 5.56
C ALA A 42 -0.54 -8.99 4.21
N ARG A 43 -0.96 -8.21 3.20
CA ARG A 43 -0.32 -8.18 1.88
C ARG A 43 1.09 -7.63 1.92
N ALA A 44 1.31 -6.53 2.66
CA ALA A 44 2.64 -5.97 2.87
C ALA A 44 3.58 -6.94 3.59
N GLN A 45 3.09 -7.70 4.59
CA GLN A 45 3.85 -8.76 5.25
C GLN A 45 4.24 -9.89 4.29
N SER A 46 3.31 -10.33 3.43
CA SER A 46 3.61 -11.35 2.41
C SER A 46 4.69 -10.87 1.45
N VAL A 47 4.58 -9.64 0.92
CA VAL A 47 5.57 -9.05 0.02
C VAL A 47 6.94 -8.93 0.69
N ALA A 48 6.99 -8.52 1.96
CA ALA A 48 8.24 -8.47 2.73
C ALA A 48 8.87 -9.85 2.92
N GLN A 49 8.06 -10.89 3.16
CA GLN A 49 8.55 -12.26 3.31
C GLN A 49 9.08 -12.83 1.99
N ASP A 50 8.39 -12.58 0.89
CA ASP A 50 8.81 -13.02 -0.44
C ASP A 50 10.14 -12.37 -0.84
N ASN A 51 10.30 -11.07 -0.59
CA ASN A 51 11.57 -10.36 -0.85
C ASN A 51 12.73 -10.83 0.05
N ARG A 52 12.44 -11.52 1.15
CA ARG A 52 13.45 -12.10 2.05
C ARG A 52 13.86 -13.51 1.67
N ARG A 53 13.16 -14.16 0.74
CA ARG A 53 13.56 -15.46 0.19
C ARG A 53 14.49 -15.22 -1.01
N PRO A 54 15.79 -15.53 -0.90
CA PRO A 54 16.75 -15.36 -1.99
C PRO A 54 16.56 -16.39 -3.12
#